data_AF-A0A6N4WWV1-F1
#
_entry.id   AF-A0A6N4WWV1-F1
#
_cell.length_a   1.000
_cell.length_b   1.000
_cell.length_c   1.000
_cell.angle_alpha   90.00
_cell.angle_beta   90.00
_cell.angle_gamma   90.00
#
_symmetry.space_group_name_H-M   'P 1'
#
loop_
_entity.id
_entity.type
_entity.pdbx_description
1 polymer ?
#
loop_
_entity_poly.entity_id
_entity_poly.type
_entity_poly.pdbx_seq_one_letter_code
_entity_poly.pdbx_strand_id
1 'polypeptide(L)'
;MRLLSKILLTFTLTLTATLFISSAYAGSDAGRGSAKYYKTFPDKWDGQKVHMDCVSVKRINGGPQVEGVVFFGAQTIDDKNNAPGGSIVVAVLEGDVEAFVRKYGTVMERTPGGSERVDNTRLSGVFHQLERGHVYLDASGEANDLILGHKEEAKNAIRFGDGIRSGGGDGKGRPYMKRKYKK
;
A
#
# COMPACT_ATOMS: atom_id res chain seq x y z
N MET A 1 49.99 36.31 -35.91
CA MET A 1 49.80 35.22 -34.93
C MET A 1 49.25 35.75 -33.60
N ARG A 2 47.98 36.18 -33.49
CA ARG A 2 47.33 36.56 -32.21
C ARG A 2 45.80 36.46 -32.27
N LEU A 3 45.27 35.32 -32.70
CA LEU A 3 43.81 35.09 -32.75
C LEU A 3 43.39 33.67 -32.36
N LEU A 4 44.30 32.88 -31.79
CA LEU A 4 44.03 31.51 -31.31
C LEU A 4 44.15 31.37 -29.80
N SER A 5 44.19 32.49 -29.06
CA SER A 5 44.36 32.50 -27.59
C SER A 5 43.09 32.91 -26.85
N LYS A 6 41.99 33.23 -27.57
CA LYS A 6 40.72 33.67 -26.96
C LYS A 6 39.68 32.57 -26.79
N ILE A 7 39.98 31.34 -27.23
CA ILE A 7 39.05 30.19 -27.14
C ILE A 7 39.40 29.28 -25.95
N LEU A 8 40.57 29.43 -25.34
CA LEU A 8 41.07 28.50 -24.31
C LEU A 8 41.09 29.09 -22.88
N LEU A 9 40.73 30.36 -22.70
CA LEU A 9 40.75 31.04 -21.39
C LEU A 9 39.37 31.47 -20.88
N THR A 10 38.32 30.80 -21.34
CA THR A 10 36.95 30.91 -20.81
C THR A 10 36.47 29.59 -20.22
N PHE A 11 37.34 28.58 -20.18
CA PHE A 11 36.99 27.21 -19.80
C PHE A 11 37.43 26.80 -18.40
N THR A 12 38.05 27.70 -17.64
CA THR A 12 38.51 27.37 -16.29
C THR A 12 38.28 28.54 -15.35
N LEU A 13 37.42 28.31 -14.35
CA LEU A 13 37.44 28.91 -13.00
C LEU A 13 36.37 29.95 -12.62
N THR A 14 35.12 29.49 -12.46
CA THR A 14 34.15 29.90 -11.41
C THR A 14 33.04 28.83 -11.33
N LEU A 15 33.31 27.63 -10.79
CA LEU A 15 33.11 27.27 -9.38
C LEU A 15 32.06 28.11 -8.61
N THR A 16 31.10 27.39 -8.02
CA THR A 16 30.12 27.80 -6.97
C THR A 16 28.97 28.71 -7.42
N ALA A 17 27.68 28.48 -7.15
CA ALA A 17 27.01 27.58 -6.24
C ALA A 17 25.60 27.25 -6.76
N THR A 18 25.31 25.94 -6.77
CA THR A 18 24.06 25.32 -6.32
C THR A 18 22.88 26.24 -6.02
N LEU A 19 21.78 26.04 -6.75
CA LEU A 19 20.45 25.78 -6.19
C LEU A 19 19.62 25.09 -7.29
N PHE A 20 20.11 23.93 -7.77
CA PHE A 20 19.14 22.90 -8.12
C PHE A 20 18.43 22.59 -6.81
N ILE A 21 17.22 23.13 -6.65
CA ILE A 21 16.23 22.59 -5.70
C ILE A 21 15.83 21.24 -6.31
N SER A 22 16.75 20.27 -6.27
CA SER A 22 16.35 18.91 -6.05
C SER A 22 15.67 18.96 -4.68
N SER A 23 14.35 19.07 -4.68
CA SER A 23 13.57 18.62 -3.54
C SER A 23 14.05 17.19 -3.31
N ALA A 24 15.00 17.03 -2.39
CA ALA A 24 15.34 15.75 -1.82
C ALA A 24 14.02 15.28 -1.24
N TYR A 25 13.34 14.42 -1.99
CA TYR A 25 12.23 13.66 -1.47
C TYR A 25 12.88 12.73 -0.47
N ALA A 26 13.04 13.20 0.76
CA ALA A 26 13.36 12.37 1.92
C ALA A 26 12.12 11.54 2.27
N GLY A 27 11.56 10.84 1.28
CA GLY A 27 10.70 9.70 1.52
C GLY A 27 11.64 8.53 1.61
N SER A 28 11.95 8.10 2.83
CA SER A 28 12.65 6.84 3.06
C SER A 28 12.04 5.75 2.16
N ASP A 29 12.86 5.07 1.35
CA ASP A 29 12.41 3.92 0.57
C ASP A 29 11.53 3.04 1.44
N ALA A 30 10.31 2.76 0.97
CA ALA A 30 9.34 1.98 1.72
C ALA A 30 9.98 0.65 2.18
N GLY A 31 9.79 0.28 3.44
CA GLY A 31 10.35 -0.93 4.01
C GLY A 31 9.91 -2.17 3.23
N ARG A 32 10.82 -3.14 3.08
CA ARG A 32 10.62 -4.35 2.26
C ARG A 32 9.42 -5.21 2.68
N GLY A 33 8.91 -5.02 3.91
CA GLY A 33 7.71 -5.67 4.44
C GLY A 33 6.41 -4.90 4.20
N SER A 34 6.41 -3.83 3.41
CA SER A 34 5.23 -2.97 3.23
C SER A 34 4.56 -3.15 1.87
N ALA A 35 3.25 -2.93 1.80
CA ALA A 35 2.50 -2.95 0.54
C ALA A 35 3.05 -1.94 -0.49
N LYS A 36 3.41 -0.72 -0.03
CA LYS A 36 4.02 0.32 -0.87
C LYS A 36 5.27 -0.16 -1.60
N TYR A 37 6.14 -0.90 -0.91
CA TYR A 37 7.37 -1.42 -1.50
C TYR A 37 7.07 -2.36 -2.69
N TYR A 38 6.18 -3.33 -2.50
CA TYR A 38 5.82 -4.28 -3.56
C TYR A 38 5.09 -3.60 -4.73
N LYS A 39 4.19 -2.66 -4.44
CA LYS A 39 3.44 -1.89 -5.45
C LYS A 39 4.30 -0.96 -6.29
N THR A 40 5.51 -0.61 -5.81
CA THR A 40 6.46 0.23 -6.57
C THR A 40 7.10 -0.54 -7.73
N PHE A 41 7.26 -1.86 -7.61
CA PHE A 41 7.91 -2.71 -8.61
C PHE A 41 7.06 -3.95 -8.94
N PRO A 42 5.80 -3.77 -9.37
CA PRO A 42 4.85 -4.88 -9.41
C PRO A 42 5.28 -5.97 -10.43
N ASP A 43 5.85 -5.58 -11.58
CA ASP A 43 6.34 -6.52 -12.59
C ASP A 43 7.49 -7.42 -12.08
N LYS A 44 8.23 -6.99 -11.05
CA LYS A 44 9.31 -7.79 -10.44
C LYS A 44 8.77 -8.89 -9.53
N TRP A 45 7.60 -8.66 -8.95
CA TRP A 45 7.02 -9.51 -7.92
C TRP A 45 5.90 -10.39 -8.45
N ASP A 46 5.43 -10.18 -9.67
CA ASP A 46 4.39 -11.00 -10.27
C ASP A 46 4.79 -12.50 -10.29
N GLY A 47 3.89 -13.33 -9.79
CA GLY A 47 4.09 -14.77 -9.57
C GLY A 47 5.04 -15.13 -8.42
N GLN A 48 5.59 -14.15 -7.69
CA GLN A 48 6.54 -14.41 -6.60
C GLN A 48 5.82 -14.50 -5.25
N LYS A 49 6.29 -15.43 -4.41
CA LYS A 49 5.88 -15.45 -3.01
C LYS A 49 6.51 -14.29 -2.25
N VAL A 50 5.67 -13.47 -1.62
CA VAL A 50 6.10 -12.29 -0.87
C VAL A 50 5.60 -12.33 0.58
N HIS A 51 6.20 -11.48 1.40
CA HIS A 51 5.85 -11.35 2.81
C HIS A 51 5.73 -9.88 3.20
N MET A 52 4.69 -9.56 3.96
CA MET A 52 4.44 -8.21 4.44
C MET A 52 3.94 -8.22 5.88
N ASP A 53 4.21 -7.14 6.60
CA ASP A 53 3.80 -6.96 7.98
C ASP A 53 2.40 -6.35 7.99
N CYS A 54 1.40 -7.18 8.27
CA CYS A 54 -0.01 -6.83 8.23
C CYS A 54 -0.51 -6.50 9.63
N VAL A 55 -1.21 -5.37 9.76
CA VAL A 55 -1.75 -4.88 11.02
C VAL A 55 -3.22 -5.24 11.17
N SER A 56 -3.98 -5.19 10.07
CA SER A 56 -5.39 -5.58 10.06
C SER A 56 -5.88 -5.83 8.64
N VAL A 57 -6.97 -6.58 8.52
CA VAL A 57 -7.63 -6.85 7.25
C VAL A 57 -9.08 -6.37 7.28
N LYS A 58 -9.54 -5.76 6.20
CA LYS A 58 -10.94 -5.32 6.05
C LYS A 58 -11.54 -5.93 4.81
N ARG A 59 -12.65 -6.65 4.96
CA ARG A 59 -13.39 -7.23 3.82
C ARG A 59 -13.87 -6.12 2.87
N ILE A 60 -13.69 -6.33 1.57
CA ILE A 60 -14.10 -5.37 0.53
C ILE A 60 -15.53 -5.70 0.08
N ASN A 61 -16.52 -5.03 0.69
CA ASN A 61 -17.94 -5.23 0.39
C ASN A 61 -18.50 -4.05 -0.44
N GLY A 62 -18.23 -4.04 -1.75
CA GLY A 62 -18.69 -2.92 -2.59
C GLY A 62 -18.51 -3.08 -4.11
N GLY A 63 -18.36 -4.31 -4.62
CA GLY A 63 -18.22 -4.62 -6.05
C GLY A 63 -18.35 -6.13 -6.31
N PRO A 64 -18.39 -6.57 -7.58
CA PRO A 64 -18.46 -7.97 -7.96
C PRO A 64 -17.43 -8.82 -7.20
N GLN A 65 -17.88 -9.91 -6.58
CA GLN A 65 -16.99 -10.90 -5.98
C GLN A 65 -16.84 -12.03 -7.00
N VAL A 66 -15.61 -12.46 -7.21
CA VAL A 66 -15.33 -13.67 -8.00
C VAL A 66 -15.87 -14.85 -7.20
N GLU A 67 -16.66 -15.71 -7.82
CA GLU A 67 -17.24 -16.86 -7.14
C GLU A 67 -16.14 -17.71 -6.48
N GLY A 68 -16.32 -18.02 -5.18
CA GLY A 68 -15.33 -18.78 -4.41
C GLY A 68 -14.15 -17.96 -3.87
N VAL A 69 -14.06 -16.67 -4.18
CA VAL A 69 -12.98 -15.78 -3.72
C VAL A 69 -13.53 -14.54 -3.02
N VAL A 70 -13.03 -14.28 -1.81
CA VAL A 70 -13.32 -13.09 -1.04
C VAL A 70 -12.11 -12.17 -1.01
N PHE A 71 -12.34 -10.90 -1.32
CA PHE A 71 -11.30 -9.88 -1.28
C PHE A 71 -11.25 -9.15 0.06
N PHE A 72 -10.03 -9.00 0.57
CA PHE A 72 -9.71 -8.18 1.74
C PHE A 72 -8.76 -7.07 1.35
N GLY A 73 -8.90 -5.93 1.99
CA GLY A 73 -7.87 -4.92 2.05
C GLY A 73 -6.98 -5.15 3.26
N ALA A 74 -5.73 -5.57 3.05
CA ALA A 74 -4.74 -5.69 4.11
C ALA A 74 -4.03 -4.35 4.32
N GLN A 75 -4.04 -3.86 5.56
CA GLN A 75 -3.26 -2.70 5.97
C GLN A 75 -1.90 -3.16 6.46
N THR A 76 -0.85 -2.59 5.89
CA THR A 76 0.54 -2.94 6.24
C THR A 76 1.24 -1.80 6.94
N ILE A 77 2.30 -2.15 7.66
CA ILE A 77 3.21 -1.19 8.30
C ILE A 77 4.58 -1.22 7.63
N ASP A 78 5.21 -0.06 7.57
CA ASP A 78 6.61 0.08 7.25
C ASP A 78 7.39 0.20 8.56
N ASP A 79 7.71 -0.95 9.13
CA ASP A 79 8.43 -1.06 10.41
C ASP A 79 9.80 -0.36 10.38
N LYS A 80 10.45 -0.34 9.21
CA LYS A 80 11.78 0.29 9.07
C LYS A 80 11.71 1.80 9.27
N ASN A 81 10.63 2.41 8.79
CA ASN A 81 10.44 3.85 8.81
C ASN A 81 9.39 4.29 9.86
N ASN A 82 8.88 3.36 10.67
CA ASN A 82 7.80 3.57 11.64
C ASN A 82 6.60 4.32 11.04
N ALA A 83 6.19 3.92 9.84
CA ALA A 83 5.19 4.64 9.03
C ALA A 83 4.13 3.70 8.47
N PRO A 84 2.97 4.21 8.02
CA PRO A 84 1.99 3.39 7.30
C PRO A 84 2.60 2.80 6.02
N GLY A 85 2.60 1.47 5.95
CA GLY A 85 3.14 0.69 4.82
C GLY A 85 2.24 0.65 3.59
N GLY A 86 1.05 1.26 3.67
CA GLY A 86 0.05 1.23 2.62
C GLY A 86 -0.85 0.01 2.70
N SER A 87 -1.65 -0.20 1.66
CA SER A 87 -2.62 -1.30 1.59
C SER A 87 -2.51 -2.09 0.30
N ILE A 88 -2.86 -3.37 0.38
CA ILE A 88 -2.94 -4.26 -0.77
C ILE A 88 -4.21 -5.10 -0.69
N VAL A 89 -4.77 -5.44 -1.84
CA VAL A 89 -5.88 -6.39 -1.93
C VAL A 89 -5.33 -7.80 -1.73
N VAL A 90 -6.01 -8.59 -0.92
CA VAL A 90 -5.70 -9.99 -0.66
C VAL A 90 -6.89 -10.83 -1.11
N ALA A 91 -6.62 -11.81 -1.97
CA ALA A 91 -7.57 -12.82 -2.37
C ALA A 91 -7.48 -14.00 -1.39
N VAL A 92 -8.65 -14.42 -0.90
CA VAL A 92 -8.80 -15.52 0.05
C VAL A 92 -9.95 -16.41 -0.43
N LEU A 93 -9.78 -17.73 -0.41
CA LEU A 93 -10.87 -18.65 -0.72
C LEU A 93 -11.99 -18.51 0.31
N GLU A 94 -13.24 -18.64 -0.13
CA GLU A 94 -14.42 -18.50 0.74
C GLU A 94 -14.36 -19.38 1.99
N GLY A 95 -13.86 -20.62 1.87
CA GLY A 95 -13.70 -21.56 2.98
C GLY A 95 -12.67 -21.12 4.05
N ASP A 96 -11.72 -20.27 3.70
CA ASP A 96 -10.62 -19.85 4.58
C ASP A 96 -10.86 -18.49 5.24
N VAL A 97 -11.96 -17.82 4.91
CA VAL A 97 -12.28 -16.46 5.36
C VAL A 97 -12.25 -16.32 6.88
N GLU A 98 -12.88 -17.24 7.61
CA GLU A 98 -12.97 -17.17 9.07
C GLU A 98 -11.58 -17.32 9.72
N ALA A 99 -10.79 -18.28 9.24
CA ALA A 99 -9.42 -18.49 9.70
C ALA A 99 -8.54 -17.28 9.38
N PHE A 100 -8.69 -16.68 8.21
CA PHE A 100 -7.97 -15.50 7.78
C PHE A 100 -8.27 -14.29 8.67
N VAL A 101 -9.56 -14.00 8.91
CA VAL A 101 -9.99 -12.89 9.79
C VAL A 101 -9.52 -13.10 11.23
N ARG A 102 -9.62 -14.33 11.74
CA ARG A 102 -9.14 -14.66 13.09
C ARG A 102 -7.63 -14.45 13.24
N LYS A 103 -6.86 -14.73 12.19
CA LYS A 103 -5.39 -14.62 12.22
C LYS A 103 -4.92 -13.16 12.19
N TYR A 104 -5.51 -12.31 11.36
CA TYR A 104 -4.99 -10.97 11.11
C TYR A 104 -5.79 -9.85 11.81
N GLY A 105 -6.97 -10.15 12.35
CA GLY A 105 -7.83 -9.16 12.99
C GLY A 105 -8.45 -8.15 12.01
N THR A 106 -9.50 -7.45 12.45
CA THR A 106 -10.23 -6.47 11.61
C THR A 106 -10.02 -5.01 12.02
N VAL A 107 -9.33 -4.80 13.14
CA VAL A 107 -9.08 -3.48 13.72
C VAL A 107 -7.59 -3.37 14.01
N MET A 108 -7.02 -2.21 13.73
CA MET A 108 -5.66 -1.89 14.16
C MET A 108 -5.66 -1.61 15.66
N GLU A 109 -4.99 -2.46 16.42
CA GLU A 109 -4.75 -2.23 17.85
C GLU A 109 -3.55 -1.29 18.01
N ARG A 110 -3.79 -0.11 18.58
CA ARG A 110 -2.74 0.81 19.01
C ARG A 110 -2.93 1.10 20.49
N THR A 111 -1.88 0.92 21.29
CA THR A 111 -1.86 1.38 22.68
C THR A 111 -2.01 2.91 22.71
N PRO A 112 -3.10 3.47 23.27
CA PRO A 112 -3.30 4.92 23.29
C PRO A 112 -2.19 5.61 24.08
N GLY A 113 -1.46 6.53 23.45
CA GLY A 113 -0.37 7.29 24.08
C GLY A 113 0.97 6.55 24.17
N GLY A 114 1.08 5.32 23.65
CA GLY A 114 2.32 4.57 23.62
C GLY A 114 3.20 4.93 22.42
N SER A 115 4.50 5.09 22.65
CA SER A 115 5.54 5.05 21.60
C SER A 115 5.86 3.62 21.14
N GLU A 116 5.05 2.64 21.54
CA GLU A 116 5.25 1.23 21.27
C GLU A 116 4.93 0.87 19.81
N ARG A 117 5.62 -0.17 19.34
CA ARG A 117 5.47 -0.72 18.01
C ARG A 117 4.04 -1.24 17.84
N VAL A 118 3.42 -0.97 16.69
CA VAL A 118 2.09 -1.49 16.37
C VAL A 118 2.17 -3.00 16.20
N ASP A 119 1.28 -3.75 16.85
CA ASP A 119 1.22 -5.20 16.69
C ASP A 119 0.92 -5.54 15.23
N ASN A 120 1.73 -6.46 14.69
CA ASN A 120 1.63 -6.89 13.31
C ASN A 120 1.79 -8.41 13.20
N THR A 121 1.20 -8.98 12.16
CA THR A 121 1.31 -10.39 11.80
C THR A 121 1.86 -10.49 10.40
N ARG A 122 2.81 -11.41 10.18
CA ARG A 122 3.37 -11.67 8.86
C ARG A 122 2.33 -12.27 7.92
N LEU A 123 1.86 -11.47 6.97
CA LEU A 123 1.01 -11.88 5.85
C LEU A 123 1.90 -12.39 4.72
N SER A 124 1.55 -13.54 4.15
CA SER A 124 2.29 -14.19 3.09
C SER A 124 1.33 -14.62 1.98
N GLY A 125 1.80 -14.59 0.74
CA GLY A 125 1.02 -15.04 -0.42
C GLY A 125 1.81 -14.87 -1.71
N VAL A 126 1.21 -15.25 -2.83
CA VAL A 126 1.77 -15.04 -4.16
C VAL A 126 1.29 -13.68 -4.67
N PHE A 127 2.22 -12.82 -5.06
CA PHE A 127 1.89 -11.51 -5.59
C PHE A 127 1.53 -11.64 -7.06
N HIS A 128 0.41 -11.02 -7.45
CA HIS A 128 -0.08 -11.06 -8.81
C HIS A 128 -0.41 -9.67 -9.34
N GLN A 129 -0.14 -9.48 -10.63
CA GLN A 129 -0.52 -8.31 -11.39
C GLN A 129 -1.53 -8.68 -12.46
N LEU A 130 -2.81 -8.35 -12.22
CA LEU A 130 -3.90 -8.64 -13.16
C LEU A 130 -3.76 -7.82 -14.46
N GLU A 131 -3.40 -6.55 -14.27
CA GLU A 131 -2.99 -5.59 -15.29
C GLU A 131 -2.26 -4.43 -14.60
N ARG A 132 -1.76 -3.46 -15.38
CA ARG A 132 -0.98 -2.35 -14.83
C ARG A 132 -1.73 -1.64 -13.70
N GLY A 133 -1.14 -1.72 -12.50
CA GLY A 133 -1.62 -1.13 -11.25
C GLY A 133 -2.83 -1.79 -10.60
N HIS A 134 -3.34 -2.90 -11.14
CA HIS A 134 -4.30 -3.78 -10.47
C HIS A 134 -3.53 -4.99 -9.93
N VAL A 135 -3.13 -4.89 -8.66
CA VAL A 135 -2.31 -5.90 -8.00
C VAL A 135 -2.99 -6.45 -6.77
N TYR A 136 -2.76 -7.72 -6.49
CA TYR A 136 -3.30 -8.40 -5.33
C TYR A 136 -2.32 -9.45 -4.82
N LEU A 137 -2.57 -9.91 -3.60
CA LEU A 137 -1.86 -11.02 -2.98
C LEU A 137 -2.82 -12.22 -2.91
N ASP A 138 -2.46 -13.33 -3.51
CA ASP A 138 -3.15 -14.59 -3.30
C ASP A 138 -2.63 -15.26 -2.01
N ALA A 139 -3.44 -15.23 -0.96
CA ALA A 139 -3.08 -15.82 0.32
C ALA A 139 -3.17 -17.36 0.31
N SER A 140 -3.96 -17.92 -0.60
CA SER A 140 -4.17 -19.36 -0.76
C SER A 140 -3.16 -20.01 -1.71
N GLY A 141 -2.72 -19.26 -2.73
CA GLY A 141 -1.97 -19.78 -3.88
C GLY A 141 -2.85 -20.44 -4.95
N GLU A 142 -4.16 -20.51 -4.74
CA GLU A 142 -5.12 -21.19 -5.62
C GLU A 142 -6.20 -20.22 -6.16
N ALA A 143 -6.35 -19.03 -5.57
CA ALA A 143 -7.37 -18.07 -5.97
C ALA A 143 -7.07 -17.40 -7.32
N ASN A 144 -5.81 -17.38 -7.74
CA ASN A 144 -5.39 -16.76 -8.99
C ASN A 144 -6.16 -17.26 -10.22
N ASP A 145 -6.37 -18.56 -10.35
CA ASP A 145 -7.02 -19.13 -11.54
C ASP A 145 -8.50 -18.74 -11.62
N LEU A 146 -9.20 -18.70 -10.47
CA LEU A 146 -10.57 -18.21 -10.36
C LEU A 146 -10.65 -16.72 -10.75
N ILE A 147 -9.69 -15.92 -10.27
CA ILE A 147 -9.62 -14.48 -10.58
C ILE A 147 -9.38 -14.24 -12.07
N LEU A 148 -8.51 -15.02 -12.71
CA LEU A 148 -8.25 -14.91 -14.15
C LEU A 148 -9.47 -15.34 -14.98
N GLY A 149 -10.22 -16.35 -14.54
CA GLY A 149 -11.48 -16.76 -15.16
C GLY A 149 -12.55 -15.67 -15.15
N HIS A 150 -12.52 -14.81 -14.11
CA HIS A 150 -13.48 -13.72 -13.88
C HIS A 150 -12.79 -12.34 -13.90
N LYS A 151 -11.83 -12.16 -14.80
CA LYS A 151 -10.93 -10.98 -14.82
C LYS A 151 -11.66 -9.63 -14.75
N GLU A 152 -12.72 -9.44 -15.51
CA GLU A 152 -13.45 -8.16 -15.55
C GLU A 152 -14.23 -7.87 -14.25
N GLU A 153 -14.73 -8.91 -13.57
CA GLU A 153 -15.35 -8.79 -12.25
C GLU A 153 -14.30 -8.41 -11.20
N ALA A 154 -13.15 -9.07 -11.24
CA ALA A 154 -12.05 -8.86 -10.31
C ALA A 154 -11.47 -7.44 -10.37
N LYS A 155 -11.37 -6.82 -11.56
CA LYS A 155 -10.85 -5.45 -11.73
C LYS A 155 -11.61 -4.41 -10.89
N ASN A 156 -12.92 -4.58 -10.74
CA ASN A 156 -13.75 -3.65 -9.98
C ASN A 156 -13.46 -3.70 -8.48
N ALA A 157 -13.09 -4.87 -7.97
CA ALA A 157 -12.70 -5.09 -6.59
C ALA A 157 -11.22 -4.73 -6.33
N ILE A 158 -10.33 -5.08 -7.26
CA ILE A 158 -8.87 -4.91 -7.17
C ILE A 158 -8.47 -3.55 -7.76
N ARG A 159 -8.97 -2.46 -7.19
CA ARG A 159 -8.81 -1.12 -7.79
C ARG A 159 -7.36 -0.65 -7.86
N PHE A 160 -7.09 0.17 -8.87
CA PHE A 160 -5.85 0.92 -9.03
C PHE A 160 -5.62 1.87 -7.83
N GLY A 161 -4.51 1.66 -7.09
CA GLY A 161 -4.08 2.51 -5.97
C GLY A 161 -4.28 1.93 -4.56
N ASP A 162 -4.01 2.73 -3.52
CA ASP A 162 -4.10 2.34 -2.08
C ASP A 162 -5.54 2.45 -1.51
N GLY A 163 -6.50 2.84 -2.34
CA GLY A 163 -7.84 3.23 -1.91
C GLY A 163 -8.82 2.06 -1.79
N ILE A 164 -8.71 1.26 -0.72
CA ILE A 164 -9.86 0.47 -0.27
C ILE A 164 -10.92 1.48 0.18
N ARG A 165 -12.07 1.53 -0.51
CA ARG A 165 -13.20 2.31 0.01
C ARG A 165 -13.58 1.72 1.36
N SER A 166 -13.45 2.53 2.41
CA SER A 166 -14.17 2.30 3.65
C SER A 166 -15.66 2.37 3.32
N GLY A 167 -16.27 1.24 2.96
CA GLY A 167 -17.71 1.08 3.07
C GLY A 167 -18.08 1.33 4.54
N GLY A 168 -18.82 2.41 4.78
CA GLY A 168 -19.21 2.88 6.11
C GLY A 168 -19.64 4.35 6.11
N GLY A 169 -20.80 4.64 5.49
CA GLY A 169 -21.61 5.82 5.81
C GLY A 169 -21.29 7.11 5.04
N ASP A 170 -22.03 7.35 3.96
CA ASP A 170 -22.24 8.71 3.49
C ASP A 170 -23.04 9.51 4.55
N GLY A 171 -22.52 10.68 4.91
CA GLY A 171 -23.36 11.83 5.24
C GLY A 171 -23.83 12.00 6.69
N LYS A 172 -22.99 12.63 7.52
CA LYS A 172 -23.22 13.96 8.13
C LYS A 172 -22.34 14.09 9.38
N GLY A 173 -21.21 14.78 9.22
CA GLY A 173 -20.51 15.37 10.35
C GLY A 173 -21.46 16.32 11.07
N ARG A 174 -22.01 15.89 12.20
CA ARG A 174 -22.66 16.79 13.14
C ARG A 174 -21.55 17.63 13.78
N PRO A 175 -21.62 18.97 13.78
CA PRO A 175 -20.67 19.77 14.53
C PRO A 175 -20.84 19.46 16.01
N TYR A 176 -19.73 19.11 16.64
CA TYR A 176 -19.61 18.92 18.09
C TYR A 176 -20.01 20.24 18.79
N MET A 177 -21.25 20.33 19.26
CA MET A 177 -21.66 21.42 20.15
C MET A 177 -20.96 21.22 21.50
N LYS A 178 -19.97 22.07 21.79
CA LYS A 178 -19.43 22.27 23.14
C LYS A 178 -20.59 22.57 24.09
N ARG A 179 -20.91 21.63 24.99
CA ARG A 179 -21.73 21.89 26.18
C ARG A 179 -21.00 22.91 27.04
N LYS A 180 -21.47 24.15 27.05
CA LYS A 180 -21.13 25.12 28.10
C LYS A 180 -21.80 24.64 29.39
N TYR A 181 -21.00 24.23 30.37
CA TYR A 181 -21.43 24.18 31.76
C TYR A 181 -21.82 25.59 32.19
N LYS A 182 -23.06 25.76 32.66
CA LYS A 182 -23.48 26.96 33.40
C LYS A 182 -23.42 26.58 34.88
N LYS A 183 -22.60 27.31 35.64
CA LYS A 183 -22.71 27.43 37.10
C LYS A 183 -24.03 28.08 37.46
#